data_AF-A0A1H1R147-F1
#
_entry.id   AF-A0A1H1R147-F1
#
_cell.length_a   1.000
_cell.length_b   1.000
_cell.length_c   1.000
_cell.angle_alpha   90.00
_cell.angle_beta   90.00
_cell.angle_gamma   90.00
#
_symmetry.space_group_name_H-M   'P 1'
#
loop_
_entity.id
_entity.type
_entity.pdbx_description
1 polymer ?
#
loop_
_entity_poly.entity_id
_entity_poly.type
_entity_poly.pdbx_seq_one_letter_code
_entity_poly.pdbx_strand_id
1 'polypeptide(L)'
;MDWVFNHLQLIIAIAGAIGWWLSQRKQVRAGDEAPPPEQRGFEDPELAERTRRIREEIQRKIEQRAKGYATEQPRLPRAETAEPPPVVREVVITRAAPEMRRGMSQAEAQQQTEILAQQATLADKLREAELMKAAALKRTEFEAATADHSVAARTLSRSTVLDDLRDPAALRRAFILREVLGPPVALR
;
A
#
# COMPACT_ATOMS: atom_id res chain seq x y z
N MET A 1 -29.57 0.41 -14.50
CA MET A 1 -28.72 -0.59 -13.82
C MET A 1 -28.25 -1.69 -14.79
N ASP A 2 -28.59 -1.60 -16.08
CA ASP A 2 -28.45 -2.68 -17.07
C ASP A 2 -27.05 -2.80 -17.68
N TRP A 3 -26.21 -1.78 -17.48
CA TRP A 3 -24.85 -1.76 -18.00
C TRP A 3 -23.98 -2.86 -17.38
N VAL A 4 -24.11 -3.12 -16.08
CA VAL A 4 -23.34 -4.17 -15.39
C VAL A 4 -23.75 -5.56 -15.86
N PHE A 5 -25.04 -5.80 -16.09
CA PHE A 5 -25.54 -7.07 -16.60
C PHE A 5 -25.11 -7.34 -18.05
N ASN A 6 -25.08 -6.31 -18.90
CA ASN A 6 -24.59 -6.42 -20.28
C ASN A 6 -23.07 -6.64 -20.36
N HIS A 7 -22.30 -6.19 -19.36
CA HIS A 7 -20.85 -6.34 -19.32
C HIS A 7 -20.40 -7.39 -18.30
N LEU A 8 -21.31 -8.23 -17.78
CA LEU A 8 -20.98 -9.22 -16.76
C LEU A 8 -19.92 -10.22 -17.27
N GLN A 9 -20.03 -10.63 -18.54
CA GLN A 9 -19.02 -11.46 -19.20
C GLN A 9 -17.66 -10.75 -19.31
N LEU A 10 -17.65 -9.44 -19.61
CA LEU A 10 -16.44 -8.63 -19.66
C LEU A 10 -15.79 -8.51 -18.26
N ILE A 11 -16.59 -8.31 -17.22
CA ILE A 11 -16.12 -8.22 -15.83
C ILE A 11 -15.51 -9.56 -15.39
N ILE A 12 -16.15 -10.70 -15.72
CA ILE A 12 -15.62 -12.04 -15.43
C ILE A 12 -14.31 -12.28 -16.17
N ALA A 13 -14.22 -11.89 -17.45
CA ALA A 13 -12.99 -11.99 -18.23
C ALA A 13 -11.85 -11.15 -17.65
N ILE A 14 -12.14 -9.91 -17.22
CA ILE A 14 -11.16 -9.03 -16.56
C ILE A 14 -10.74 -9.61 -15.21
N ALA A 15 -11.67 -10.12 -14.40
CA ALA A 15 -11.37 -10.75 -13.12
C ALA A 15 -10.49 -12.00 -13.30
N GLY A 16 -10.78 -12.82 -14.33
CA GLY A 16 -9.96 -13.96 -14.71
C GLY A 16 -8.55 -13.56 -15.17
N ALA A 17 -8.43 -12.51 -15.98
CA ALA A 17 -7.14 -11.99 -16.43
C ALA A 17 -6.31 -11.44 -15.26
N ILE A 18 -6.94 -10.71 -14.33
CA ILE A 18 -6.28 -10.20 -13.10
C ILE A 18 -5.84 -11.37 -12.21
N GLY A 19 -6.69 -12.39 -12.03
CA GLY A 19 -6.37 -13.58 -11.25
C GLY A 19 -5.22 -14.38 -11.86
N TRP A 20 -5.23 -14.57 -13.18
CA TRP A 20 -4.15 -15.23 -13.91
C TRP A 20 -2.83 -14.44 -13.82
N TRP A 21 -2.88 -13.11 -13.97
CA TRP A 21 -1.71 -12.25 -13.87
C TRP A 21 -1.11 -12.23 -12.45
N LEU A 22 -1.96 -12.18 -11.41
CA LEU A 22 -1.51 -12.28 -10.01
C LEU A 22 -0.90 -13.66 -9.70
N SER A 23 -1.46 -14.74 -10.25
CA SER A 23 -0.92 -16.10 -10.13
C SER A 23 0.43 -16.22 -10.84
N GLN A 24 0.55 -15.66 -12.05
CA GLN A 24 1.80 -15.65 -12.81
C GLN A 24 2.90 -14.85 -12.08
N ARG A 25 2.55 -13.71 -11.48
CA ARG A 25 3.50 -12.93 -10.65
C ARG A 25 3.95 -13.70 -9.39
N LYS A 26 3.08 -14.51 -8.78
CA LYS A 26 3.46 -15.42 -7.69
C LYS A 26 4.37 -16.56 -8.17
N GLN A 27 4.10 -17.13 -9.34
CA GLN A 27 4.92 -18.21 -9.91
C GLN A 27 6.32 -17.75 -10.33
N VAL A 28 6.47 -16.54 -10.87
CA VAL A 28 7.80 -15.98 -11.17
C VAL A 28 8.61 -15.74 -9.90
N ARG A 29 7.97 -15.36 -8.78
CA ARG A 29 8.62 -15.30 -7.47
C ARG A 29 8.95 -16.68 -6.88
N ALA A 30 8.24 -17.72 -7.30
CA ALA A 30 8.45 -19.09 -6.87
C ALA A 30 9.43 -19.87 -7.78
N GLY A 31 9.84 -19.30 -8.92
CA GLY A 31 10.73 -19.94 -9.89
C GLY A 31 12.23 -19.78 -9.61
N ASP A 32 12.61 -18.93 -8.66
CA ASP A 32 14.01 -18.71 -8.25
C ASP A 32 14.44 -19.56 -7.05
N GLU A 33 13.57 -20.47 -6.57
CA GLU A 33 13.86 -21.37 -5.45
C GLU A 33 13.34 -22.78 -5.78
N ALA A 34 14.18 -23.77 -5.51
CA ALA A 34 14.01 -25.18 -5.88
C ALA A 34 12.86 -25.89 -5.11
N PRO A 35 12.68 -27.23 -5.24
CA PRO A 35 11.39 -27.95 -5.25
C PRO A 35 10.53 -27.75 -3.99
N PRO A 36 9.20 -27.98 -4.07
CA PRO A 36 8.23 -27.31 -3.21
C PRO A 36 8.49 -27.62 -1.73
N PRO A 37 8.77 -26.62 -0.89
CA PRO A 37 8.67 -26.83 0.54
C PRO A 37 7.20 -27.08 0.83
N GLU A 38 6.95 -28.20 1.51
CA GLU A 38 5.76 -28.45 2.31
C GLU A 38 5.24 -27.15 2.93
N GLN A 39 3.92 -27.05 3.05
CA GLN A 39 3.17 -25.99 3.71
C GLN A 39 3.85 -25.53 5.01
N ARG A 40 4.82 -24.61 4.91
CA ARG A 40 5.36 -23.88 6.04
C ARG A 40 4.36 -22.80 6.35
N GLY A 41 3.38 -23.19 7.17
CA GLY A 41 2.69 -22.27 8.04
C GLY A 41 3.75 -21.46 8.78
N PHE A 42 3.89 -20.20 8.39
CA PHE A 42 4.26 -19.14 9.32
C PHE A 42 3.00 -18.79 10.13
N GLU A 43 2.48 -19.77 10.85
CA GLU A 43 1.79 -19.52 12.10
C GLU A 43 2.87 -19.66 13.16
N ASP A 44 3.55 -18.56 13.45
CA ASP A 44 4.34 -18.48 14.67
C ASP A 44 3.32 -18.64 15.83
N PRO A 45 3.28 -19.78 16.54
CA PRO A 45 2.18 -20.09 17.46
C PRO A 45 2.06 -19.02 18.56
N GLU A 46 3.17 -18.37 18.89
CA GLU A 46 3.20 -17.22 19.80
C GLU A 46 2.46 -15.99 19.25
N LEU A 47 2.52 -15.70 17.95
CA LEU A 47 1.80 -14.57 17.35
C LEU A 47 0.30 -14.84 17.30
N ALA A 48 -0.10 -16.08 17.01
CA ALA A 48 -1.51 -16.49 17.05
C ALA A 48 -2.08 -16.36 18.48
N GLU A 49 -1.31 -16.79 19.49
CA GLU A 49 -1.69 -16.62 20.90
C GLU A 49 -1.76 -15.16 21.33
N ARG A 50 -0.78 -14.32 20.94
CA ARG A 50 -0.79 -12.88 21.23
C ARG A 50 -2.01 -12.21 20.60
N THR A 51 -2.33 -12.54 19.35
CA THR A 51 -3.51 -12.00 18.66
C THR A 51 -4.81 -12.42 19.33
N ARG A 52 -4.88 -13.68 19.82
CA ARG A 52 -6.01 -14.20 20.59
C ARG A 52 -6.18 -13.47 21.93
N ARG A 53 -5.11 -13.28 22.69
CA ARG A 53 -5.11 -12.52 23.96
C ARG A 53 -5.54 -11.06 23.75
N ILE A 54 -5.02 -10.40 22.71
CA ILE A 54 -5.38 -9.02 22.36
C ILE A 54 -6.88 -8.92 22.03
N ARG A 55 -7.41 -9.89 21.28
CA ARG A 55 -8.84 -9.92 20.93
C ARG A 55 -9.72 -10.08 22.18
N GLU A 56 -9.33 -10.97 23.08
CA GLU A 56 -10.04 -11.20 24.35
C GLU A 56 -9.99 -9.98 25.28
N GLU A 57 -8.85 -9.27 25.36
CA GLU A 57 -8.74 -8.01 26.09
C GLU A 57 -9.61 -6.90 25.50
N ILE A 58 -9.62 -6.75 24.17
CA ILE A 58 -10.48 -5.77 23.48
C ILE A 58 -11.95 -6.08 23.75
N GLN A 59 -12.35 -7.35 23.63
CA GLN A 59 -13.71 -7.81 23.90
C GLN A 59 -14.12 -7.46 25.34
N ARG A 60 -13.27 -7.80 26.33
CA ARG A 60 -13.50 -7.49 27.74
C ARG A 60 -13.62 -5.99 28.00
N LYS A 61 -12.80 -5.17 27.32
CA LYS A 61 -12.81 -3.70 27.46
C LYS A 61 -14.01 -3.04 26.77
N ILE A 62 -14.54 -3.67 25.72
CA ILE A 62 -15.81 -3.30 25.08
C ILE A 62 -16.97 -3.67 25.99
N GLU A 63 -16.98 -4.87 26.58
CA GLU A 63 -18.04 -5.29 27.51
C GLU A 63 -18.06 -4.47 28.80
N GLN A 64 -16.89 -4.10 29.33
CA GLN A 64 -16.78 -3.18 30.47
C GLN A 64 -17.32 -1.80 30.13
N ARG A 65 -17.00 -1.27 28.94
CA ARG A 65 -17.61 -0.03 28.45
C ARG A 65 -19.11 -0.19 28.22
N ALA A 66 -19.56 -1.27 27.59
CA ALA A 66 -20.97 -1.53 27.29
C ALA A 66 -21.80 -1.66 28.58
N LYS A 67 -21.27 -2.32 29.62
CA LYS A 67 -21.89 -2.37 30.95
C LYS A 67 -21.92 -1.01 31.65
N GLY A 68 -20.93 -0.15 31.42
CA GLY A 68 -20.93 1.24 31.91
C GLY A 68 -21.87 2.19 31.16
N TYR A 69 -22.18 1.90 29.88
CA TYR A 69 -23.07 2.72 29.04
C TYR A 69 -24.53 2.22 29.00
N ALA A 70 -24.86 1.10 29.66
CA ALA A 70 -26.22 0.56 29.66
C ALA A 70 -27.26 1.40 30.43
N THR A 71 -26.86 2.48 31.09
CA THR A 71 -27.79 3.36 31.84
C THR A 71 -27.99 4.75 31.21
N GLU A 72 -27.24 5.15 30.20
CA GLU A 72 -27.50 6.41 29.49
C GLU A 72 -27.36 6.23 27.98
N GLN A 73 -28.41 5.72 27.35
CA GLN A 73 -28.70 6.10 25.96
C GLN A 73 -29.35 7.48 25.97
N PRO A 74 -28.76 8.51 25.34
CA PRO A 74 -29.51 9.71 25.00
C PRO A 74 -30.58 9.28 23.99
N ARG A 75 -31.85 9.29 24.40
CA ARG A 75 -32.97 9.15 23.48
C ARG A 75 -32.88 10.29 22.47
N LEU A 76 -32.57 9.96 21.21
CA LEU A 76 -32.80 10.86 20.09
C LEU A 76 -34.31 11.19 20.06
N PRO A 77 -34.71 12.48 20.15
CA PRO A 77 -36.12 12.81 20.01
C PRO A 77 -36.58 12.50 18.59
N ARG A 78 -37.64 11.71 18.52
CA ARG A 78 -38.40 11.36 17.32
C ARG A 78 -38.85 12.65 16.62
N ALA A 79 -38.51 12.79 15.33
CA ALA A 79 -39.00 13.88 14.51
C ALA A 79 -40.54 13.77 14.39
N GLU A 80 -41.22 14.68 15.07
CA GLU A 80 -42.66 14.88 14.99
C GLU A 80 -42.93 16.14 14.15
N THR A 81 -43.80 15.93 13.16
CA THR A 81 -44.57 16.83 12.30
C THR A 81 -44.37 18.35 12.41
N ALA A 82 -44.25 18.99 11.24
CA ALA A 82 -44.07 20.41 11.02
C ALA A 82 -45.16 21.32 11.64
N GLU A 83 -44.71 22.31 12.41
CA GLU A 83 -45.40 23.58 12.67
C GLU A 83 -44.41 24.75 12.45
N PRO A 84 -44.86 25.91 11.93
CA PRO A 84 -43.98 27.02 11.54
C PRO A 84 -43.35 27.73 12.75
N PRO A 85 -42.13 28.30 12.64
CA PRO A 85 -41.38 28.81 13.78
C PRO A 85 -41.89 30.19 14.26
N PRO A 86 -42.21 30.35 15.56
CA PRO A 86 -42.33 31.69 16.15
C PRO A 86 -41.03 32.11 16.86
N VAL A 87 -40.53 33.26 16.40
CA VAL A 87 -39.80 34.32 17.14
C VAL A 87 -38.51 33.92 17.88
N VAL A 88 -37.41 34.38 17.28
CA VAL A 88 -36.07 34.52 17.86
C VAL A 88 -36.17 35.17 19.25
N ARG A 89 -35.93 34.38 20.30
CA ARG A 89 -35.48 34.93 21.59
C ARG A 89 -34.00 35.24 21.45
N GLU A 90 -33.67 36.52 21.34
CA GLU A 90 -32.33 37.01 21.66
C GLU A 90 -32.02 36.59 23.10
N VAL A 91 -31.26 35.51 23.24
CA VAL A 91 -30.52 35.26 24.47
C VAL A 91 -29.43 36.32 24.49
N VAL A 92 -29.70 37.42 25.20
CA VAL A 92 -28.67 38.35 25.64
C VAL A 92 -27.69 37.54 26.48
N ILE A 93 -26.61 37.08 25.84
CA ILE A 93 -25.43 36.58 26.53
C ILE A 93 -24.89 37.80 27.28
N THR A 94 -25.21 37.91 28.56
CA THR A 94 -24.46 38.75 29.48
C THR A 94 -23.01 38.30 29.36
N ARG A 95 -22.19 39.07 28.62
CA ARG A 95 -20.74 38.93 28.62
C ARG A 95 -20.27 39.21 30.04
N ALA A 96 -20.19 38.16 30.86
CA ALA A 96 -19.30 38.16 32.00
C ALA A 96 -17.90 38.45 31.44
N ALA A 97 -17.26 39.49 32.00
CA ALA A 97 -15.92 39.89 31.63
C ALA A 97 -14.99 38.66 31.60
N PRO A 98 -14.09 38.54 30.61
CA PRO A 98 -13.11 37.46 30.63
C PRO A 98 -12.22 37.71 31.84
N GLU A 99 -12.41 36.91 32.89
CA GLU A 99 -11.44 36.80 33.96
C GLU A 99 -10.10 36.47 33.30
N MET A 100 -9.15 37.40 33.43
CA MET A 100 -7.76 37.15 33.07
C MET A 100 -7.32 35.91 33.83
N ARG A 101 -7.26 34.76 33.14
CA ARG A 101 -6.73 33.50 33.66
C ARG A 101 -5.29 33.75 34.07
N ARG A 102 -5.10 34.01 35.36
CA ARG A 102 -3.81 34.11 36.03
C ARG A 102 -3.11 32.76 35.92
N GLY A 103 -1.95 32.76 35.28
CA GLY A 103 -0.93 31.72 35.32
C GLY A 103 -1.37 30.39 34.70
N MET A 104 -0.81 30.04 33.54
CA MET A 104 -0.74 28.62 33.15
C MET A 104 -0.21 27.84 34.35
N SER A 105 -0.96 26.83 34.78
CA SER A 105 -0.45 25.92 35.80
C SER A 105 0.82 25.26 35.26
N GLN A 106 1.79 24.98 36.12
CA GLN A 106 3.06 24.36 35.71
C GLN A 106 2.83 23.04 34.95
N ALA A 107 1.73 22.33 35.25
CA ALA A 107 1.29 21.13 34.55
C ALA A 107 0.83 21.41 33.10
N GLU A 108 0.09 22.49 32.84
CA GLU A 108 -0.32 22.87 31.48
C GLU A 108 0.87 23.31 30.63
N ALA A 109 1.83 24.02 31.22
CA ALA A 109 3.07 24.39 30.53
C ALA A 109 3.89 23.15 30.14
N GLN A 110 3.98 22.15 31.03
CA GLN A 110 4.65 20.88 30.74
C GLN A 110 3.94 20.12 29.60
N GLN A 111 2.61 20.02 29.64
CA GLN A 111 1.84 19.38 28.57
C GLN A 111 2.04 20.08 27.22
N GLN A 112 2.07 21.40 27.18
CA GLN A 112 2.35 22.14 25.95
C GLN A 112 3.76 21.88 25.43
N THR A 113 4.76 21.82 26.29
CA THR A 113 6.13 21.49 25.85
C THR A 113 6.22 20.08 25.28
N GLU A 114 5.50 19.12 25.86
CA GLU A 114 5.48 17.74 25.38
C GLU A 114 4.78 17.62 24.02
N ILE A 115 3.66 18.35 23.84
CA ILE A 115 2.95 18.42 22.55
C ILE A 115 3.85 19.03 21.47
N LEU A 116 4.57 20.12 21.79
CA LEU A 116 5.49 20.76 20.84
C LEU A 116 6.66 19.84 20.48
N ALA A 117 7.19 19.09 21.45
CA ALA A 117 8.22 18.09 21.20
C ALA A 117 7.72 16.98 20.28
N GLN A 118 6.50 16.47 20.52
CA GLN A 118 5.88 15.47 19.64
C GLN A 118 5.69 16.00 18.22
N GLN A 119 5.22 17.24 18.05
CA GLN A 119 5.08 17.86 16.73
C GLN A 119 6.41 17.97 15.98
N ALA A 120 7.49 18.36 16.68
CA ALA A 120 8.82 18.42 16.09
C ALA A 120 9.29 17.04 15.60
N THR A 121 9.12 15.99 16.42
CA THR A 121 9.51 14.63 15.99
C THR A 121 8.70 14.11 14.80
N LEU A 122 7.42 14.48 14.69
CA LEU A 122 6.60 14.10 13.54
C LEU A 122 7.04 14.85 12.27
N ALA A 123 7.37 16.13 12.39
CA ALA A 123 7.88 16.91 11.27
C ALA A 123 9.20 16.35 10.72
N ASP A 124 10.11 15.94 11.60
CA ASP A 124 11.39 15.34 11.19
C ASP A 124 11.18 13.97 10.51
N LYS A 125 10.30 13.13 11.05
CA LYS A 125 9.93 11.85 10.41
C LYS A 125 9.32 12.04 9.02
N LEU A 126 8.49 13.09 8.83
CA LEU A 126 7.92 13.40 7.52
C LEU A 126 9.01 13.82 6.52
N ARG A 127 9.95 14.67 6.94
CA ARG A 127 11.09 15.05 6.09
C ARG A 127 11.94 13.86 5.69
N GLU A 128 12.26 12.97 6.63
CA GLU A 128 13.02 11.75 6.34
C GLU A 128 12.27 10.85 5.33
N ALA A 129 10.96 10.65 5.54
CA ALA A 129 10.14 9.86 4.63
C ALA A 129 10.06 10.48 3.22
N GLU A 130 9.98 11.80 3.12
CA GLU A 130 10.01 12.51 1.84
C GLU A 130 11.35 12.36 1.12
N LEU A 131 12.47 12.45 1.84
CA LEU A 131 13.80 12.23 1.29
C LEU A 131 13.98 10.79 0.79
N MET A 132 13.50 9.80 1.56
CA MET A 132 13.53 8.39 1.13
C MET A 132 12.67 8.17 -0.12
N LYS A 133 11.47 8.77 -0.18
CA LYS A 133 10.61 8.69 -1.38
C LYS A 133 11.28 9.32 -2.60
N ALA A 134 11.89 10.51 -2.44
CA ALA A 134 12.59 11.18 -3.53
C ALA A 134 13.78 10.34 -4.03
N ALA A 135 14.54 9.72 -3.12
CA ALA A 135 15.63 8.82 -3.48
C ALA A 135 15.12 7.55 -4.19
N ALA A 136 14.01 6.96 -3.72
CA ALA A 136 13.40 5.81 -4.36
C ALA A 136 12.90 6.13 -5.77
N LEU A 137 12.25 7.27 -5.98
CA LEU A 137 11.79 7.72 -7.29
C LEU A 137 12.97 7.89 -8.27
N LYS A 138 14.03 8.59 -7.84
CA LYS A 138 15.24 8.75 -8.66
C LYS A 138 15.87 7.40 -9.04
N ARG A 139 15.88 6.44 -8.12
CA ARG A 139 16.36 5.08 -8.41
C ARG A 139 15.48 4.39 -9.45
N THR A 140 14.16 4.46 -9.30
CA THR A 140 13.24 3.86 -10.27
C THR A 140 13.33 4.51 -11.65
N GLU A 141 13.53 5.83 -11.73
CA GLU A 141 13.74 6.55 -12.99
C GLU A 141 15.04 6.12 -13.68
N PHE A 142 16.13 5.98 -12.91
CA PHE A 142 17.40 5.49 -13.44
C PHE A 142 17.32 4.03 -13.91
N GLU A 143 16.67 3.16 -13.12
CA GLU A 143 16.45 1.77 -13.48
C GLU A 143 15.56 1.65 -14.73
N ALA A 144 14.51 2.48 -14.86
CA ALA A 144 13.66 2.51 -16.05
C ALA A 144 14.43 2.97 -17.29
N ALA A 145 15.18 4.07 -17.19
CA ALA A 145 15.97 4.60 -18.31
C ALA A 145 17.04 3.60 -18.79
N THR A 146 17.69 2.89 -17.87
CA THR A 146 18.70 1.88 -18.23
C THR A 146 18.06 0.57 -18.74
N ALA A 147 16.92 0.17 -18.17
CA ALA A 147 16.18 -1.00 -18.62
C ALA A 147 15.68 -0.84 -20.06
N ASP A 148 15.14 0.33 -20.43
CA ASP A 148 14.64 0.60 -21.79
C ASP A 148 15.74 0.46 -22.84
N HIS A 149 16.94 1.00 -22.58
CA HIS A 149 18.09 0.81 -23.46
C HIS A 149 18.49 -0.67 -23.57
N SER A 150 18.45 -1.43 -22.48
CA SER A 150 18.78 -2.86 -22.51
C SER A 150 17.75 -3.69 -23.30
N VAL A 151 16.45 -3.37 -23.19
CA VAL A 151 15.38 -4.09 -23.90
C VAL A 151 15.39 -3.73 -25.38
N ALA A 152 15.57 -2.45 -25.72
CA ALA A 152 15.70 -1.99 -27.10
C ALA A 152 16.92 -2.60 -27.78
N ALA A 153 18.09 -2.58 -27.12
CA ALA A 153 19.32 -3.19 -27.63
C ALA A 153 19.17 -4.71 -27.83
N ARG A 154 18.52 -5.42 -26.89
CA ARG A 154 18.22 -6.86 -27.04
C ARG A 154 17.29 -7.13 -28.22
N THR A 155 16.29 -6.30 -28.43
CA THR A 155 15.31 -6.46 -29.51
C THR A 155 15.98 -6.27 -30.87
N LEU A 156 16.79 -5.22 -31.02
CA LEU A 156 17.58 -4.95 -32.23
C LEU A 156 18.60 -6.06 -32.50
N SER A 157 19.32 -6.53 -31.48
CA SER A 157 20.27 -7.63 -31.62
C SER A 157 19.56 -8.93 -32.04
N ARG A 158 18.34 -9.16 -31.55
CA ARG A 158 17.56 -10.34 -31.94
C ARG A 158 17.09 -10.25 -33.38
N SER A 159 16.65 -9.07 -33.85
CA SER A 159 16.26 -8.91 -35.25
C SER A 159 17.44 -9.10 -36.20
N THR A 160 18.62 -8.56 -35.89
CA THR A 160 19.82 -8.74 -36.74
C THR A 160 20.25 -10.20 -36.79
N VAL A 161 20.24 -10.91 -35.67
CA VAL A 161 20.57 -12.35 -35.65
C VAL A 161 19.55 -13.15 -36.47
N LEU A 162 18.26 -12.83 -36.38
CA LEU A 162 17.23 -13.51 -37.17
C LEU A 162 17.39 -13.26 -38.68
N ASP A 163 17.78 -12.04 -39.06
CA ASP A 163 18.06 -11.71 -40.46
C ASP A 163 19.32 -12.43 -40.96
N ASP A 164 20.37 -12.52 -40.16
CA ASP A 164 21.58 -13.30 -40.48
C ASP A 164 21.29 -14.80 -40.59
N LEU A 165 20.41 -15.36 -39.75
CA LEU A 165 20.02 -16.76 -39.83
C LEU A 165 19.16 -17.09 -41.07
N ARG A 166 18.56 -16.09 -41.72
CA ARG A 166 17.83 -16.26 -42.99
C ARG A 166 18.77 -16.30 -44.19
N ASP A 167 20.00 -15.80 -44.07
CA ASP A 167 21.01 -15.85 -45.13
C ASP A 167 21.82 -17.17 -45.07
N PRO A 168 21.73 -18.05 -46.09
CA PRO A 168 22.50 -19.29 -46.13
C PRO A 168 24.02 -19.07 -46.23
N ALA A 169 24.50 -17.91 -46.68
CA ALA A 169 25.92 -17.59 -46.66
C ALA A 169 26.40 -17.23 -45.24
N ALA A 170 25.62 -16.46 -44.48
CA ALA A 170 25.89 -16.14 -43.09
C ALA A 170 25.89 -17.39 -42.18
N LEU A 171 24.93 -18.31 -42.37
CA LEU A 171 24.92 -19.60 -41.66
C LEU A 171 26.21 -20.39 -41.87
N ARG A 172 26.67 -20.52 -43.13
CA ARG A 172 27.92 -21.23 -43.44
C ARG A 172 29.13 -20.58 -42.78
N ARG A 173 29.21 -19.25 -42.78
CA ARG A 173 30.28 -18.51 -42.07
C ARG A 173 30.24 -18.78 -40.56
N ALA A 174 29.06 -18.76 -39.93
CA ALA A 174 28.91 -19.01 -38.51
C ALA A 174 29.36 -20.43 -38.11
N PHE A 175 29.01 -21.43 -38.91
CA PHE A 175 29.47 -22.81 -38.71
C PHE A 175 30.99 -22.94 -38.85
N ILE A 176 31.59 -22.37 -39.90
CA ILE A 176 33.05 -22.40 -40.07
C ILE A 176 33.75 -21.70 -38.90
N LEU A 177 33.26 -20.54 -38.47
CA LEU A 177 33.82 -19.83 -37.32
C LEU A 177 33.76 -20.66 -36.04
N ARG A 178 32.67 -21.39 -35.81
CA ARG A 178 32.56 -22.32 -34.67
C ARG A 178 33.54 -23.48 -34.76
N GLU A 179 33.80 -24.02 -35.95
CA GLU A 179 34.79 -25.10 -36.12
C GLU A 179 36.23 -24.61 -35.93
N VAL A 180 36.54 -23.40 -36.42
CA VAL A 180 37.90 -22.83 -36.34
C VAL A 180 38.22 -22.27 -34.95
N LEU A 181 37.26 -21.59 -34.31
CA LEU A 181 37.47 -20.88 -33.03
C LEU A 181 36.89 -21.63 -31.82
N GLY A 182 36.14 -22.71 -32.05
CA GLY A 182 35.44 -23.48 -31.03
C GLY A 182 34.10 -22.86 -30.58
N PRO A 183 33.48 -23.40 -29.52
CA PRO A 183 32.23 -22.87 -28.98
C PRO A 183 32.41 -21.42 -28.53
N PRO A 184 31.45 -20.53 -28.85
CA PRO A 184 31.53 -19.14 -28.42
C PRO A 184 31.59 -19.07 -26.90
N VAL A 185 32.33 -18.09 -26.37
CA VAL A 185 32.61 -17.95 -24.92
C VAL A 185 31.32 -17.86 -24.09
N ALA A 186 30.24 -17.30 -24.67
CA ALA A 186 28.93 -17.22 -24.02
C ALA A 186 28.21 -18.58 -23.85
N LEU A 187 28.68 -19.64 -24.50
CA LEU A 187 28.16 -21.01 -24.39
C LEU A 187 29.11 -21.95 -23.62
N ARG A 188 30.18 -21.40 -23.02
CA ARG A 188 31.10 -22.16 -22.16
C ARG A 188 30.64 -22.16 -20.72
#